data_AF-A0A7C5E0X3-F1
#
_entry.id   AF-A0A7C5E0X3-F1
#
_cell.length_a   1.000
_cell.length_b   1.000
_cell.length_c   1.000
_cell.angle_alpha   90.00
_cell.angle_beta   90.00
_cell.angle_gamma   90.00
#
_symmetry.space_group_name_H-M   'P 1'
#
loop_
_entity.id
_entity.type
_entity.pdbx_description
1 polymer ?
#
loop_
_entity_poly.entity_id
_entity_poly.type
_entity_poly.pdbx_seq_one_letter_code
_entity_poly.pdbx_strand_id
1 'polypeptide(L)'
;MKKFFFILIFSLFAVGVLNIGSAFASDTNNTSGYAWSENIGWISFNSESDGSSVDYGVNIDPTTGYLSGYAWSENIGWISFNRGDSDTGAPPESDPCPTGGCIAKVDDPDNLGKEEKVSLVGWARVLSVKDNPDNSGNWDGWIKLNDKNGSWGVTIDENGDWHGWAWSDMVLGWISFNSQEGGGASYKVTTKLNPSPQTLLVNLTARPASGYVNSTTFTLTATITNDSVEGPYTYKFYKDDGDASPVCIFYNITDKNKTCRNVKYENVGQHIAKVVVTVPTKPGLKGEDSASIRVRSSAPPPSVPPSASPSIPPPSWKEIAPW
;
A
#
# COMPACT_ATOMS: atom_id res chain seq x y z
N MET A 1 67.19 6.74 -25.11
CA MET A 1 66.89 7.82 -26.08
C MET A 1 65.71 7.32 -26.90
N LYS A 2 64.53 7.92 -26.94
CA LYS A 2 64.16 9.33 -27.00
C LYS A 2 62.91 9.61 -26.15
N LYS A 3 62.95 10.75 -25.48
CA LYS A 3 61.85 11.43 -24.82
C LYS A 3 60.98 12.07 -25.91
N PHE A 4 59.66 12.03 -25.77
CA PHE A 4 58.80 13.05 -26.35
C PHE A 4 57.94 13.64 -25.24
N PHE A 5 58.09 14.94 -25.09
CA PHE A 5 57.47 15.82 -24.11
C PHE A 5 56.54 16.72 -24.93
N PHE A 6 55.25 16.76 -24.59
CA PHE A 6 54.40 17.90 -24.95
C PHE A 6 53.33 18.05 -23.86
N ILE A 7 53.41 19.17 -23.15
CA ILE A 7 52.45 19.63 -22.13
C ILE A 7 51.84 20.93 -22.68
N LEU A 8 50.62 21.22 -22.24
CA LEU A 8 49.87 22.49 -22.17
C LEU A 8 48.89 22.77 -23.33
N ILE A 9 47.65 23.26 -23.14
CA ILE A 9 46.77 23.47 -21.97
C ILE A 9 45.39 23.96 -22.52
N PHE A 10 44.34 23.87 -21.69
CA PHE A 10 43.04 24.59 -21.74
C PHE A 10 41.97 24.17 -22.79
N SER A 11 40.97 23.42 -22.34
CA SER A 11 39.58 23.71 -22.67
C SER A 11 38.74 23.56 -21.41
N LEU A 12 38.29 24.71 -20.93
CA LEU A 12 37.30 24.91 -19.90
C LEU A 12 35.94 24.49 -20.51
N PHE A 13 35.40 23.32 -20.16
CA PHE A 13 34.00 23.03 -20.47
C PHE A 13 33.33 22.26 -19.34
N ALA A 14 32.46 23.00 -18.66
CA ALA A 14 31.37 22.57 -17.81
C ALA A 14 31.71 21.58 -16.67
N VAL A 15 31.70 22.13 -15.46
CA VAL A 15 31.14 21.45 -14.28
C VAL A 15 29.71 21.06 -14.66
N GLY A 16 29.55 19.89 -15.27
CA GLY A 16 28.28 19.22 -15.43
C GLY A 16 27.85 18.78 -14.06
N VAL A 17 26.85 19.48 -13.51
CA VAL A 17 26.09 19.05 -12.34
C VAL A 17 25.82 17.55 -12.52
N LEU A 18 26.40 16.71 -11.66
CA LEU A 18 25.90 15.37 -11.44
C LEU A 18 24.48 15.56 -10.89
N ASN A 19 23.52 15.67 -11.81
CA ASN A 19 22.16 15.24 -11.52
C ASN A 19 22.28 13.74 -11.32
N ILE A 20 22.65 13.33 -10.10
CA ILE A 20 22.01 12.19 -9.50
C ILE A 20 20.55 12.60 -9.32
N GLY A 21 19.83 12.65 -10.45
CA GLY A 21 18.40 12.48 -10.41
C GLY A 21 18.23 11.17 -9.68
N SER A 22 17.68 11.23 -8.48
CA SER A 22 17.08 10.06 -7.87
C SER A 22 16.29 9.42 -8.99
N ALA A 23 16.72 8.24 -9.42
CA ALA A 23 15.88 7.42 -10.27
C ALA A 23 14.63 7.21 -9.42
N PHE A 24 13.55 7.89 -9.79
CA PHE A 24 12.24 7.43 -9.41
C PHE A 24 12.14 6.08 -10.12
N ALA A 25 12.47 5.01 -9.38
CA ALA A 25 12.05 3.68 -9.76
C ALA A 25 10.56 3.82 -10.04
N SER A 26 10.08 3.30 -11.17
CA SER A 26 8.64 3.30 -11.41
C SER A 26 8.01 2.61 -10.21
N ASP A 27 7.12 3.29 -9.48
CA ASP A 27 6.43 2.75 -8.30
C ASP A 27 5.58 1.49 -8.63
N THR A 28 5.58 1.03 -9.89
CA THR A 28 4.90 -0.16 -10.36
C THR A 28 5.70 -1.44 -10.15
N ASN A 29 7.04 -1.42 -10.21
CA ASN A 29 7.86 -2.63 -10.17
C ASN A 29 8.48 -2.87 -8.80
N ASN A 30 8.02 -3.92 -8.11
CA ASN A 30 8.46 -4.23 -6.76
C ASN A 30 9.40 -5.44 -6.66
N THR A 31 9.73 -6.11 -7.75
CA THR A 31 10.79 -7.13 -7.80
C THR A 31 11.93 -6.67 -8.72
N SER A 32 13.17 -7.04 -8.39
CA SER A 32 14.39 -6.64 -9.09
C SER A 32 15.48 -7.70 -9.01
N GLY A 33 16.57 -7.50 -9.74
CA GLY A 33 17.72 -8.40 -9.75
C GLY A 33 17.60 -9.54 -10.76
N TYR A 34 18.38 -10.59 -10.52
CA TYR A 34 18.56 -11.68 -11.48
C TYR A 34 18.47 -13.04 -10.82
N ALA A 35 17.86 -13.98 -11.54
CA ALA A 35 17.99 -15.40 -11.30
C ALA A 35 18.97 -16.01 -12.31
N TRP A 36 19.46 -17.21 -12.03
CA TRP A 36 20.45 -17.91 -12.84
C TRP A 36 20.05 -19.36 -13.07
N SER A 37 20.23 -19.84 -14.30
CA SER A 37 20.23 -21.27 -14.62
C SER A 37 21.50 -21.60 -15.38
N GLU A 38 22.11 -22.74 -15.05
CA GLU A 38 23.31 -23.23 -15.76
C GLU A 38 23.03 -23.53 -17.25
N ASN A 39 21.77 -23.78 -17.62
CA ASN A 39 21.41 -24.17 -18.98
C ASN A 39 21.08 -22.98 -19.89
N ILE A 40 20.53 -21.89 -19.33
CA ILE A 40 20.05 -20.74 -20.11
C ILE A 40 20.61 -19.40 -19.64
N GLY A 41 21.43 -19.39 -18.60
CA GLY A 41 22.09 -18.20 -18.06
C GLY A 41 21.16 -17.29 -17.25
N TRP A 42 21.35 -15.99 -17.44
CA TRP A 42 20.67 -14.95 -16.65
C TRP A 42 19.21 -14.79 -17.03
N ILE A 43 18.39 -14.57 -16.00
CA ILE A 43 16.99 -14.15 -16.11
C ILE A 43 16.85 -12.85 -15.32
N SER A 44 16.54 -11.76 -15.99
CA SER A 44 16.26 -10.46 -15.37
C SER A 44 14.81 -10.38 -14.90
N PHE A 45 14.61 -9.90 -13.67
CA PHE A 45 13.29 -9.71 -13.07
C PHE A 45 12.71 -8.32 -13.27
N ASN A 46 13.49 -7.36 -13.79
CA ASN A 46 12.99 -6.06 -14.23
C ASN A 46 13.93 -5.33 -15.20
N SER A 47 13.36 -4.39 -15.94
CA SER A 47 14.07 -3.52 -16.88
C SER A 47 15.18 -2.69 -16.24
N GLU A 48 14.99 -2.26 -14.99
CA GLU A 48 15.97 -1.41 -14.27
C GLU A 48 17.27 -2.16 -13.96
N SER A 49 17.20 -3.44 -13.58
CA SER A 49 18.40 -4.24 -13.28
C SER A 49 19.18 -4.60 -14.54
N ASP A 50 18.48 -4.70 -15.67
CA ASP A 50 19.02 -5.00 -17.01
C ASP A 50 19.45 -3.75 -17.77
N GLY A 51 19.08 -2.56 -17.30
CA GLY A 51 19.32 -1.30 -18.00
C GLY A 51 18.57 -1.22 -19.35
N SER A 52 17.52 -2.02 -19.53
CA SER A 52 16.72 -2.06 -20.75
C SER A 52 15.87 -0.82 -20.90
N SER A 53 15.69 -0.35 -22.14
CA SER A 53 14.78 0.75 -22.47
C SER A 53 13.32 0.32 -22.56
N VAL A 54 13.06 -1.00 -22.60
CA VAL A 54 11.71 -1.57 -22.56
C VAL A 54 11.35 -1.78 -21.10
N ASP A 55 10.25 -1.18 -20.66
CA ASP A 55 9.77 -1.36 -19.29
C ASP A 55 9.13 -2.74 -19.10
N TYR A 56 9.61 -3.49 -18.12
CA TYR A 56 9.08 -4.77 -17.70
C TYR A 56 9.48 -5.06 -16.26
N GLY A 57 8.73 -5.92 -15.60
CA GLY A 57 9.09 -6.43 -14.29
C GLY A 57 8.12 -7.46 -13.77
N VAL A 58 8.60 -8.29 -12.85
CA VAL A 58 7.77 -9.18 -12.04
C VAL A 58 7.31 -8.42 -10.80
N ASN A 59 6.05 -8.63 -10.43
CA ASN A 59 5.41 -7.92 -9.34
C ASN A 59 4.66 -8.86 -8.42
N ILE A 60 4.82 -8.65 -7.11
CA ILE A 60 4.02 -9.29 -6.08
C ILE A 60 2.95 -8.31 -5.66
N ASP A 61 1.67 -8.59 -5.91
CA ASP A 61 0.61 -7.82 -5.30
C ASP A 61 0.69 -8.01 -3.79
N PRO A 62 1.00 -6.95 -3.01
CA PRO A 62 1.09 -7.09 -1.57
C PRO A 62 -0.25 -7.54 -0.98
N THR A 63 -1.40 -7.33 -1.69
CA THR A 63 -2.84 -7.68 -1.46
C THR A 63 -3.21 -9.13 -1.49
N THR A 64 -2.65 -9.83 -2.43
CA THR A 64 -3.10 -11.19 -2.71
C THR A 64 -1.94 -12.16 -2.61
N GLY A 65 -0.71 -11.63 -2.51
CA GLY A 65 0.50 -12.36 -2.75
C GLY A 65 0.66 -12.75 -4.22
N TYR A 66 -0.24 -12.35 -5.13
CA TYR A 66 -0.22 -12.82 -6.51
C TYR A 66 0.97 -12.25 -7.25
N LEU A 67 1.65 -13.14 -7.97
CA LEU A 67 2.70 -12.72 -8.90
C LEU A 67 2.06 -12.32 -10.23
N SER A 68 2.63 -11.30 -10.87
CA SER A 68 2.23 -10.80 -12.18
C SER A 68 3.44 -10.21 -12.92
N GLY A 69 3.25 -9.89 -14.19
CA GLY A 69 4.27 -9.27 -15.04
C GLY A 69 5.19 -10.27 -15.72
N TYR A 70 6.38 -9.79 -16.09
CA TYR A 70 7.28 -10.50 -16.98
C TYR A 70 8.73 -10.44 -16.49
N ALA A 71 9.42 -11.57 -16.59
CA ALA A 71 10.87 -11.65 -16.56
C ALA A 71 11.42 -11.88 -17.98
N TRP A 72 12.69 -11.56 -18.19
CA TRP A 72 13.34 -11.66 -19.49
C TRP A 72 14.63 -12.46 -19.41
N SER A 73 14.87 -13.29 -20.42
CA SER A 73 16.18 -13.91 -20.66
C SER A 73 16.51 -13.82 -22.14
N GLU A 74 17.74 -13.45 -22.46
CA GLU A 74 18.20 -13.36 -23.85
C GLU A 74 18.13 -14.71 -24.60
N ASN A 75 18.17 -15.83 -23.87
CA ASN A 75 18.26 -17.16 -24.46
C ASN A 75 16.89 -17.83 -24.70
N ILE A 76 15.86 -17.45 -23.95
CA ILE A 76 14.52 -18.07 -24.03
C ILE A 76 13.38 -17.07 -24.19
N GLY A 77 13.67 -15.78 -24.08
CA GLY A 77 12.72 -14.69 -24.22
C GLY A 77 11.89 -14.43 -22.97
N TRP A 78 10.64 -14.02 -23.17
CA TRP A 78 9.73 -13.61 -22.11
C TRP A 78 9.24 -14.79 -21.27
N ILE A 79 9.30 -14.60 -19.96
CA ILE A 79 8.73 -15.48 -18.95
C ILE A 79 7.57 -14.73 -18.29
N SER A 80 6.35 -15.24 -18.45
CA SER A 80 5.14 -14.62 -17.93
C SER A 80 4.73 -15.20 -16.57
N PHE A 81 4.39 -14.31 -15.65
CA PHE A 81 3.71 -14.58 -14.40
C PHE A 81 2.23 -14.15 -14.46
N ASN A 82 1.71 -13.80 -15.64
CA ASN A 82 0.33 -13.36 -15.79
C ASN A 82 -0.62 -14.54 -16.02
N ARG A 83 -1.67 -14.63 -15.20
CA ARG A 83 -2.77 -15.57 -15.43
C ARG A 83 -3.84 -15.04 -16.38
N GLY A 84 -4.07 -13.72 -16.35
CA GLY A 84 -5.06 -13.02 -17.17
C GLY A 84 -4.71 -13.04 -18.66
N ASP A 85 -5.74 -12.96 -19.50
CA ASP A 85 -5.63 -12.88 -20.97
C ASP A 85 -4.86 -14.00 -21.67
N SER A 86 -4.97 -15.24 -21.16
CA SER A 86 -4.43 -16.46 -21.80
C SER A 86 -2.91 -16.51 -21.93
N ASP A 87 -2.18 -15.65 -21.22
CA ASP A 87 -0.75 -15.47 -21.41
C ASP A 87 0.04 -16.71 -20.98
N THR A 88 -0.27 -17.26 -19.82
CA THR A 88 0.32 -18.53 -19.33
C THR A 88 -0.55 -19.75 -19.64
N GLY A 89 -1.88 -19.62 -19.52
CA GLY A 89 -2.82 -20.74 -19.62
C GLY A 89 -3.02 -21.48 -18.29
N ALA A 90 -3.52 -22.71 -18.35
CA ALA A 90 -3.69 -23.56 -17.16
C ALA A 90 -2.41 -24.37 -16.90
N PRO A 91 -1.88 -24.39 -15.66
CA PRO A 91 -0.70 -25.17 -15.34
C PRO A 91 -0.99 -26.68 -15.42
N PRO A 92 0.05 -27.52 -15.59
CA PRO A 92 -0.12 -28.95 -15.80
C PRO A 92 -0.66 -29.66 -14.55
N GLU A 93 -0.38 -29.13 -13.36
CA GLU A 93 -0.87 -29.66 -12.09
C GLU A 93 -0.89 -28.59 -11.00
N SER A 94 -1.59 -28.88 -9.90
CA SER A 94 -1.52 -28.12 -8.63
C SER A 94 -1.63 -26.61 -8.83
N ASP A 95 -2.67 -26.18 -9.54
CA ASP A 95 -2.96 -24.77 -9.77
C ASP A 95 -3.16 -24.04 -8.43
N PRO A 96 -2.34 -23.02 -8.10
CA PRO A 96 -2.47 -22.29 -6.83
C PRO A 96 -3.73 -21.41 -6.78
N CYS A 97 -4.34 -21.12 -7.94
CA CYS A 97 -5.52 -20.26 -8.09
C CYS A 97 -6.52 -20.92 -9.07
N PRO A 98 -7.18 -22.03 -8.68
CA PRO A 98 -8.04 -22.82 -9.57
C PRO A 98 -9.30 -22.08 -10.03
N THR A 99 -9.73 -21.06 -9.29
CA THR A 99 -10.84 -20.16 -9.68
C THR A 99 -10.38 -19.02 -10.60
N GLY A 100 -9.12 -19.04 -11.04
CA GLY A 100 -8.47 -17.94 -11.77
C GLY A 100 -7.86 -16.89 -10.85
N GLY A 101 -7.26 -15.86 -11.44
CA GLY A 101 -6.69 -14.70 -10.74
C GLY A 101 -5.16 -14.72 -10.60
N CYS A 102 -4.53 -15.89 -10.53
CA CYS A 102 -3.07 -15.99 -10.48
C CYS A 102 -2.54 -17.29 -11.12
N ILE A 103 -1.25 -17.32 -11.46
CA ILE A 103 -0.52 -18.54 -11.88
C ILE A 103 0.55 -18.90 -10.86
N ALA A 104 1.03 -17.90 -10.11
CA ALA A 104 1.90 -18.01 -8.96
C ALA A 104 1.48 -17.01 -7.87
N LYS A 105 1.76 -17.35 -6.61
CA LYS A 105 1.53 -16.48 -5.47
C LYS A 105 2.53 -16.76 -4.33
N VAL A 106 2.66 -15.82 -3.41
CA VAL A 106 3.18 -16.06 -2.07
C VAL A 106 2.14 -16.89 -1.30
N ASP A 107 2.56 -17.97 -0.64
CA ASP A 107 1.63 -18.89 0.03
C ASP A 107 0.98 -18.26 1.27
N ASP A 108 1.78 -17.52 2.05
CA ASP A 108 1.35 -16.77 3.23
C ASP A 108 1.75 -15.29 3.13
N PRO A 109 1.01 -14.49 2.34
CA PRO A 109 1.35 -13.08 2.12
C PRO A 109 1.27 -12.23 3.39
N ASP A 110 0.51 -12.64 4.41
CA ASP A 110 0.41 -11.90 5.68
C ASP A 110 1.71 -11.94 6.49
N ASN A 111 2.54 -12.96 6.25
CA ASN A 111 3.83 -13.16 6.91
C ASN A 111 5.04 -12.71 6.08
N LEU A 112 4.82 -12.22 4.86
CA LEU A 112 5.87 -11.68 3.99
C LEU A 112 6.58 -10.50 4.68
N GLY A 113 7.90 -10.61 4.86
CA GLY A 113 8.71 -9.61 5.56
C GLY A 113 8.65 -9.65 7.10
N LYS A 114 8.02 -10.67 7.68
CA LYS A 114 7.91 -10.85 9.14
C LYS A 114 8.51 -12.15 9.64
N GLU A 115 8.39 -13.20 8.86
CA GLU A 115 8.99 -14.51 9.14
C GLU A 115 10.33 -14.68 8.43
N GLU A 116 11.12 -15.66 8.88
CA GLU A 116 12.45 -15.93 8.35
C GLU A 116 12.41 -16.24 6.85
N LYS A 117 11.44 -17.04 6.38
CA LYS A 117 11.22 -17.35 4.96
C LYS A 117 9.75 -17.68 4.66
N VAL A 118 9.16 -17.06 3.64
CA VAL A 118 7.82 -17.36 3.12
C VAL A 118 7.91 -18.01 1.74
N SER A 119 7.18 -19.09 1.50
CA SER A 119 7.23 -19.83 0.23
C SER A 119 6.44 -19.18 -0.89
N LEU A 120 6.94 -19.33 -2.12
CA LEU A 120 6.20 -19.06 -3.35
C LEU A 120 5.65 -20.37 -3.89
N VAL A 121 4.42 -20.32 -4.39
CA VAL A 121 3.74 -21.48 -4.97
C VAL A 121 3.26 -21.18 -6.37
N GLY A 122 3.21 -22.22 -7.20
CA GLY A 122 2.67 -22.14 -8.55
C GLY A 122 3.72 -22.15 -9.65
N TRP A 123 3.42 -21.44 -10.73
CA TRP A 123 4.08 -21.61 -12.02
C TRP A 123 4.38 -20.29 -12.71
N ALA A 124 5.33 -20.33 -13.65
CA ALA A 124 5.55 -19.32 -14.67
C ALA A 124 5.66 -20.00 -16.05
N ARG A 125 5.47 -19.23 -17.13
CA ARG A 125 5.43 -19.77 -18.49
C ARG A 125 6.40 -19.04 -19.41
N VAL A 126 7.19 -19.79 -20.15
CA VAL A 126 8.00 -19.23 -21.24
C VAL A 126 7.14 -19.06 -22.49
N LEU A 127 7.00 -17.80 -22.95
CA LEU A 127 6.04 -17.46 -24.00
C LEU A 127 6.48 -17.91 -25.39
N SER A 128 7.78 -17.88 -25.68
CA SER A 128 8.33 -18.33 -26.97
C SER A 128 7.97 -19.79 -27.29
N VAL A 129 7.86 -20.62 -26.24
CA VAL A 129 7.47 -22.03 -26.34
C VAL A 129 5.96 -22.17 -26.46
N LYS A 130 5.19 -21.42 -25.66
CA LYS A 130 3.74 -21.44 -25.72
C LYS A 130 3.21 -21.01 -27.08
N ASP A 131 3.78 -19.96 -27.66
CA ASP A 131 3.30 -19.37 -28.91
C ASP A 131 3.81 -20.13 -30.14
N ASN A 132 4.83 -20.98 -29.97
CA ASN A 132 5.38 -21.81 -31.04
C ASN A 132 5.78 -23.21 -30.54
N PRO A 133 4.78 -24.03 -30.14
CA PRO A 133 5.03 -25.33 -29.50
C PRO A 133 5.73 -26.33 -30.43
N ASP A 134 5.58 -26.19 -31.75
CA ASP A 134 6.21 -27.09 -32.72
C ASP A 134 7.75 -26.92 -32.77
N ASN A 135 8.26 -25.77 -32.34
CA ASN A 135 9.69 -25.45 -32.34
C ASN A 135 10.37 -25.60 -30.97
N SER A 136 9.64 -26.04 -29.94
CA SER A 136 10.17 -26.16 -28.58
C SER A 136 10.88 -27.49 -28.29
N GLY A 137 10.92 -28.41 -29.26
CA GLY A 137 11.51 -29.73 -29.06
C GLY A 137 10.73 -30.60 -28.07
N ASN A 138 9.40 -30.49 -28.07
CA ASN A 138 8.45 -31.11 -27.14
C ASN A 138 8.53 -30.59 -25.69
N TRP A 139 9.37 -29.59 -25.42
CA TRP A 139 9.36 -28.94 -24.14
C TRP A 139 8.09 -28.10 -24.00
N ASP A 140 7.40 -28.25 -22.89
CA ASP A 140 6.12 -27.59 -22.72
C ASP A 140 6.29 -26.12 -22.37
N GLY A 141 7.35 -25.66 -21.70
CA GLY A 141 7.56 -24.24 -21.36
C GLY A 141 7.22 -23.85 -19.92
N TRP A 142 6.83 -24.81 -19.06
CA TRP A 142 6.46 -24.54 -17.67
C TRP A 142 7.68 -24.45 -16.74
N ILE A 143 7.63 -23.49 -15.81
CA ILE A 143 8.58 -23.35 -14.71
C ILE A 143 7.77 -23.45 -13.41
N LYS A 144 8.13 -24.38 -12.53
CA LYS A 144 7.48 -24.62 -11.25
C LYS A 144 8.27 -23.96 -10.13
N LEU A 145 7.61 -23.16 -9.30
CA LEU A 145 8.26 -22.38 -8.23
C LEU A 145 8.47 -23.17 -6.95
N ASN A 146 7.75 -24.26 -6.75
CA ASN A 146 7.93 -25.15 -5.59
C ASN A 146 7.48 -26.57 -5.88
N ASP A 147 7.95 -27.52 -5.08
CA ASP A 147 7.33 -28.82 -5.03
C ASP A 147 6.09 -28.84 -4.13
N LYS A 148 5.19 -29.77 -4.45
CA LYS A 148 3.95 -29.97 -3.69
C LYS A 148 4.19 -30.38 -2.23
N ASN A 149 5.38 -30.91 -1.91
CA ASN A 149 5.71 -31.47 -0.60
C ASN A 149 6.61 -30.56 0.24
N GLY A 150 7.03 -29.39 -0.27
CA GLY A 150 7.92 -28.45 0.42
C GLY A 150 9.38 -28.92 0.55
N SER A 151 9.80 -29.94 -0.20
CA SER A 151 11.20 -30.36 -0.25
C SER A 151 12.12 -29.39 -0.99
N TRP A 152 11.57 -28.59 -1.91
CA TRP A 152 12.31 -27.53 -2.61
C TRP A 152 11.35 -26.45 -3.12
N GLY A 153 11.87 -25.25 -3.28
CA GLY A 153 11.09 -24.16 -3.85
C GLY A 153 11.76 -22.83 -3.65
N VAL A 154 11.07 -21.82 -4.18
CA VAL A 154 11.44 -20.43 -4.05
C VAL A 154 10.81 -19.87 -2.77
N THR A 155 11.59 -19.15 -1.99
CA THR A 155 11.12 -18.48 -0.77
C THR A 155 11.61 -17.04 -0.73
N ILE A 156 10.91 -16.16 -0.02
CA ILE A 156 11.34 -14.78 0.24
C ILE A 156 11.62 -14.62 1.73
N ASP A 157 12.79 -14.08 2.07
CA ASP A 157 13.18 -13.81 3.45
C ASP A 157 12.60 -12.47 3.98
N GLU A 158 12.85 -12.19 5.26
CA GLU A 158 12.46 -10.94 5.92
C GLU A 158 13.06 -9.66 5.31
N ASN A 159 14.13 -9.76 4.52
CA ASN A 159 14.78 -8.65 3.82
C ASN A 159 14.22 -8.44 2.42
N GLY A 160 13.39 -9.38 1.94
CA GLY A 160 12.86 -9.39 0.59
C GLY A 160 13.76 -10.11 -0.40
N ASP A 161 14.83 -10.76 0.05
CA ASP A 161 15.70 -11.56 -0.78
C ASP A 161 15.01 -12.88 -1.11
N TRP A 162 15.00 -13.23 -2.39
CA TRP A 162 14.49 -14.53 -2.83
C TRP A 162 15.59 -15.57 -2.63
N HIS A 163 15.18 -16.81 -2.37
CA HIS A 163 16.07 -17.93 -2.08
C HIS A 163 15.55 -19.20 -2.76
N GLY A 164 16.43 -20.20 -2.82
CA GLY A 164 16.07 -21.53 -3.29
C GLY A 164 15.94 -21.59 -4.80
N TRP A 165 15.15 -22.57 -5.26
CA TRP A 165 15.20 -23.03 -6.64
C TRP A 165 13.82 -23.27 -7.23
N ALA A 166 13.63 -22.79 -8.47
CA ALA A 166 12.54 -23.24 -9.34
C ALA A 166 13.05 -24.33 -10.29
N TRP A 167 12.11 -25.10 -10.85
CA TRP A 167 12.42 -26.20 -11.75
C TRP A 167 11.63 -26.08 -13.05
N SER A 168 12.30 -26.32 -14.18
CA SER A 168 11.66 -26.62 -15.45
C SER A 168 12.22 -27.94 -15.98
N ASP A 169 11.37 -28.73 -16.62
CA ASP A 169 11.80 -29.95 -17.29
C ASP A 169 12.63 -29.65 -18.55
N MET A 170 13.30 -30.70 -19.06
CA MET A 170 14.03 -30.80 -20.33
C MET A 170 15.11 -29.74 -20.65
N VAL A 171 14.79 -28.45 -20.61
CA VAL A 171 15.59 -27.35 -21.15
C VAL A 171 16.22 -26.48 -20.05
N LEU A 172 15.45 -25.81 -19.18
CA LEU A 172 16.08 -24.89 -18.20
C LEU A 172 16.69 -25.60 -16.99
N GLY A 173 16.14 -26.75 -16.58
CA GLY A 173 16.54 -27.40 -15.34
C GLY A 173 16.30 -26.51 -14.11
N TRP A 174 17.27 -26.50 -13.20
CA TRP A 174 17.22 -25.71 -11.98
C TRP A 174 17.50 -24.22 -12.24
N ILE A 175 16.68 -23.37 -11.63
CA ILE A 175 16.83 -21.92 -11.66
C ILE A 175 17.04 -21.44 -10.23
N SER A 176 18.23 -20.92 -9.94
CA SER A 176 18.59 -20.32 -8.65
C SER A 176 18.14 -18.87 -8.58
N PHE A 177 17.56 -18.48 -7.46
CA PHE A 177 17.16 -17.10 -7.21
C PHE A 177 18.19 -16.31 -6.42
N ASN A 178 19.24 -16.97 -5.92
CA ASN A 178 20.25 -16.34 -5.08
C ASN A 178 21.57 -17.11 -5.12
N SER A 179 22.66 -16.37 -5.29
CA SER A 179 24.03 -16.90 -5.33
C SER A 179 24.45 -17.61 -4.03
N GLN A 180 23.77 -17.37 -2.91
CA GLN A 180 24.01 -18.13 -1.66
C GLN A 180 23.75 -19.63 -1.85
N GLU A 181 22.69 -19.99 -2.57
CA GLU A 181 22.38 -21.38 -2.88
C GLU A 181 22.95 -21.82 -4.22
N GLY A 182 22.95 -20.95 -5.23
CA GLY A 182 23.39 -21.29 -6.59
C GLY A 182 24.89 -21.22 -6.84
N GLY A 183 25.65 -20.59 -5.95
CA GLY A 183 27.09 -20.38 -6.13
C GLY A 183 27.45 -19.40 -7.24
N GLY A 184 28.75 -19.11 -7.38
CA GLY A 184 29.28 -18.24 -8.43
C GLY A 184 29.31 -16.74 -8.07
N ALA A 185 29.05 -15.89 -9.08
CA ALA A 185 29.03 -14.44 -8.92
C ALA A 185 27.88 -14.00 -7.99
N SER A 186 28.02 -12.84 -7.34
CA SER A 186 26.97 -12.31 -6.46
C SER A 186 25.74 -11.90 -7.27
N TYR A 187 24.64 -12.62 -7.12
CA TYR A 187 23.33 -12.28 -7.67
C TYR A 187 22.23 -12.67 -6.69
N LYS A 188 21.08 -12.00 -6.83
CA LYS A 188 19.83 -12.37 -6.18
C LYS A 188 18.66 -11.69 -6.87
N VAL A 189 17.49 -12.28 -6.76
CA VAL A 189 16.20 -11.61 -6.95
C VAL A 189 15.77 -11.01 -5.62
N THR A 190 15.26 -9.78 -5.63
CA THR A 190 14.77 -9.11 -4.43
C THR A 190 13.41 -8.48 -4.68
N THR A 191 12.54 -8.52 -3.69
CA THR A 191 11.31 -7.74 -3.66
C THR A 191 11.46 -6.61 -2.66
N LYS A 192 11.06 -5.40 -3.06
CA LYS A 192 10.86 -4.28 -2.13
C LYS A 192 9.67 -4.62 -1.24
N LEU A 193 9.96 -5.23 -0.10
CA LEU A 193 9.01 -5.35 0.98
C LEU A 193 8.66 -3.95 1.42
N ASN A 194 7.40 -3.55 1.31
CA ASN A 194 6.96 -2.29 1.87
C ASN A 194 6.71 -2.57 3.37
N PRO A 195 7.71 -2.41 4.27
CA PRO A 195 7.76 -3.14 5.53
C PRO A 195 6.92 -2.47 6.63
N SER A 196 6.14 -1.45 6.31
CA SER A 196 5.28 -0.83 7.31
C SER A 196 3.95 -1.57 7.35
N PRO A 197 3.56 -2.22 8.48
CA PRO A 197 2.16 -2.53 8.69
C PRO A 197 1.43 -1.19 8.63
N GLN A 198 0.76 -0.89 7.51
CA GLN A 198 0.05 0.38 7.42
C GLN A 198 -1.17 0.26 8.33
N THR A 199 -0.99 0.72 9.56
CA THR A 199 -2.09 0.86 10.50
C THR A 199 -2.81 2.12 10.10
N LEU A 200 -4.06 1.98 9.68
CA LEU A 200 -4.95 3.11 9.57
C LEU A 200 -5.09 3.69 10.99
N LEU A 201 -4.70 4.95 11.15
CA LEU A 201 -4.81 5.68 12.41
C LEU A 201 -5.73 6.86 12.18
N VAL A 202 -6.85 6.86 12.89
CA VAL A 202 -7.86 7.91 12.80
C VAL A 202 -7.88 8.72 14.09
N ASN A 203 -7.90 10.05 13.96
CA ASN A 203 -8.20 10.96 15.05
C ASN A 203 -9.57 11.61 14.82
N LEU A 204 -10.31 11.87 15.90
CA LEU A 204 -11.61 12.53 15.85
C LEU A 204 -11.62 13.76 16.77
N THR A 205 -12.01 14.90 16.21
CA THR A 205 -12.17 16.16 16.95
C THR A 205 -13.60 16.68 16.83
N ALA A 206 -14.05 17.43 17.83
CA ALA A 206 -15.37 18.06 17.85
C ALA A 206 -15.24 19.57 18.04
N ARG A 207 -16.09 20.35 17.35
CA ARG A 207 -16.24 21.79 17.53
C ARG A 207 -17.72 22.15 17.80
N PRO A 208 -18.04 22.93 18.85
CA PRO A 208 -17.13 23.44 19.88
C PRO A 208 -16.44 22.30 20.66
N ALA A 209 -15.22 22.55 21.13
CA ALA A 209 -14.41 21.55 21.82
C ALA A 209 -15.15 21.01 23.06
N SER A 210 -14.85 19.78 23.47
CA SER A 210 -15.51 19.02 24.54
C SER A 210 -15.26 19.58 25.96
N GLY A 211 -15.65 20.84 26.17
CA GLY A 211 -15.80 21.51 27.45
C GLY A 211 -17.16 22.18 27.49
N TYR A 212 -17.70 22.45 28.68
CA TYR A 212 -19.02 23.04 28.92
C TYR A 212 -19.37 24.17 27.92
N VAL A 213 -20.08 23.82 26.86
CA VAL A 213 -20.60 24.74 25.86
C VAL A 213 -22.08 24.43 25.71
N ASN A 214 -22.90 25.46 25.85
CA ASN A 214 -24.34 25.41 25.65
C ASN A 214 -24.64 25.22 24.17
N SER A 215 -24.35 24.02 23.66
CA SER A 215 -24.59 23.63 22.28
C SER A 215 -25.25 22.26 22.22
N THR A 216 -26.29 22.16 21.41
CA THR A 216 -26.92 20.90 21.00
C THR A 216 -26.39 20.41 19.65
N THR A 217 -25.48 21.17 19.03
CA THR A 217 -24.98 20.90 17.68
C THR A 217 -23.45 20.94 17.65
N PHE A 218 -22.84 19.92 17.03
CA PHE A 218 -21.40 19.79 16.93
C PHE A 218 -20.98 19.60 15.46
N THR A 219 -19.76 20.03 15.16
CA THR A 219 -19.04 19.68 13.93
C THR A 219 -17.96 18.68 14.28
N LEU A 220 -18.01 17.50 13.68
CA LEU A 220 -17.04 16.43 13.88
C LEU A 220 -16.06 16.41 12.71
N THR A 221 -14.75 16.35 12.99
CA THR A 221 -13.71 16.24 11.97
C THR A 221 -12.84 15.03 12.26
N ALA A 222 -12.78 14.12 11.29
CA ALA A 222 -11.89 12.97 11.29
C ALA A 222 -10.65 13.27 10.45
N THR A 223 -9.48 12.86 10.97
CA THR A 223 -8.18 13.03 10.32
C THR A 223 -7.45 11.71 10.34
N ILE A 224 -7.02 11.23 9.17
CA ILE A 224 -6.09 10.10 9.07
C ILE A 224 -4.68 10.64 9.33
N THR A 225 -4.00 10.11 10.33
CA THR A 225 -2.71 10.63 10.82
C THR A 225 -1.49 9.85 10.32
N ASN A 226 -1.68 8.73 9.63
CA ASN A 226 -0.58 7.97 9.02
C ASN A 226 -0.41 8.35 7.53
N ASP A 227 0.83 8.64 7.13
CA ASP A 227 1.14 9.07 5.77
C ASP A 227 1.14 7.94 4.74
N SER A 228 1.33 6.69 5.18
CA SER A 228 1.53 5.52 4.32
C SER A 228 0.25 4.89 3.74
N VAL A 229 -0.93 5.27 4.24
CA VAL A 229 -2.22 4.75 3.72
C VAL A 229 -2.77 5.71 2.68
N GLU A 230 -3.03 5.18 1.49
CA GLU A 230 -3.69 5.90 0.40
C GLU A 230 -5.14 5.45 0.23
N GLY A 231 -5.98 6.37 -0.24
CA GLY A 231 -7.40 6.14 -0.46
C GLY A 231 -7.68 5.26 -1.69
N PRO A 232 -8.95 5.13 -2.09
CA PRO A 232 -10.11 5.88 -1.59
C PRO A 232 -10.54 5.54 -0.16
N TYR A 233 -10.97 6.53 0.62
CA TYR A 233 -11.49 6.37 1.98
C TYR A 233 -13.01 6.40 2.01
N THR A 234 -13.61 5.59 2.90
CA THR A 234 -15.01 5.72 3.32
C THR A 234 -15.07 6.19 4.75
N TYR A 235 -15.75 7.32 5.01
CA TYR A 235 -15.96 7.85 6.37
C TYR A 235 -17.41 7.65 6.78
N LYS A 236 -17.64 7.05 7.95
CA LYS A 236 -18.97 6.92 8.59
C LYS A 236 -18.93 7.53 9.98
N PHE A 237 -19.70 8.60 10.21
CA PHE A 237 -19.80 9.26 11.51
C PHE A 237 -21.07 8.82 12.23
N TYR A 238 -20.99 8.59 13.53
CA TYR A 238 -22.09 8.17 14.41
C TYR A 238 -22.23 9.17 15.57
N LYS A 239 -23.47 9.38 16.04
CA LYS A 239 -23.74 10.29 17.15
C LYS A 239 -23.34 9.65 18.47
N ASP A 240 -23.66 8.37 18.64
CA ASP A 240 -23.29 7.58 19.81
C ASP A 240 -22.65 6.23 19.41
N ASP A 241 -21.71 5.75 20.24
CA ASP A 241 -21.08 4.44 20.05
C ASP A 241 -22.12 3.35 20.32
N GLY A 242 -22.45 2.59 19.27
CA GLY A 242 -23.54 1.61 19.27
C GLY A 242 -24.73 1.98 18.38
N ASP A 243 -24.76 3.18 17.81
CA ASP A 243 -25.78 3.54 16.82
C ASP A 243 -25.68 2.64 15.58
N ALA A 244 -26.81 2.05 15.18
CA ALA A 244 -26.89 1.18 14.00
C ALA A 244 -26.76 1.94 12.67
N SER A 245 -26.91 3.27 12.67
CA SER A 245 -26.92 4.10 11.47
C SER A 245 -26.06 5.35 11.63
N PRO A 246 -25.16 5.63 10.65
CA PRO A 246 -24.34 6.83 10.70
C PRO A 246 -25.16 8.09 10.39
N VAL A 247 -24.77 9.21 11.01
CA VAL A 247 -25.32 10.55 10.75
C VAL A 247 -24.75 11.20 9.49
N CYS A 248 -23.52 10.82 9.11
CA CYS A 248 -22.88 11.23 7.85
C CYS A 248 -22.13 10.05 7.23
N ILE A 249 -22.22 9.92 5.91
CA ILE A 249 -21.42 8.95 5.14
C ILE A 249 -20.76 9.66 3.96
N PHE A 250 -19.48 9.38 3.73
CA PHE A 250 -18.74 9.86 2.57
C PHE A 250 -17.99 8.68 1.94
N TYR A 251 -18.18 8.50 0.63
CA TYR A 251 -17.55 7.44 -0.15
C TYR A 251 -16.48 8.01 -1.08
N ASN A 252 -15.50 7.19 -1.43
CA ASN A 252 -14.49 7.50 -2.44
C ASN A 252 -13.75 8.82 -2.22
N ILE A 253 -13.42 9.10 -0.96
CA ILE A 253 -12.71 10.32 -0.58
C ILE A 253 -11.22 10.12 -0.78
N THR A 254 -10.54 11.09 -1.37
CA THR A 254 -9.07 11.11 -1.54
C THR A 254 -8.38 11.95 -0.46
N ASP A 255 -9.11 12.88 0.15
CA ASP A 255 -8.61 13.71 1.25
C ASP A 255 -8.54 12.91 2.56
N LYS A 256 -7.41 13.00 3.27
CA LYS A 256 -7.23 12.38 4.59
C LYS A 256 -8.06 13.03 5.71
N ASN A 257 -8.71 14.15 5.42
CA ASN A 257 -9.54 14.91 6.35
C ASN A 257 -10.98 14.94 5.88
N LYS A 258 -11.93 14.61 6.76
CA LYS A 258 -13.35 14.77 6.47
C LYS A 258 -14.15 15.27 7.65
N THR A 259 -15.14 16.12 7.36
CA THR A 259 -15.96 16.82 8.36
C THR A 259 -17.43 16.52 8.17
N CYS A 260 -18.10 16.12 9.27
CA CYS A 260 -19.55 16.04 9.40
C CYS A 260 -20.05 17.26 10.20
N ARG A 261 -20.80 18.15 9.55
CA ARG A 261 -21.32 19.39 10.16
C ARG A 261 -22.73 19.18 10.70
N ASN A 262 -23.14 20.03 11.64
CA ASN A 262 -24.49 20.11 12.16
C ASN A 262 -25.01 18.82 12.81
N VAL A 263 -24.16 18.09 13.52
CA VAL A 263 -24.54 16.88 14.26
C VAL A 263 -25.34 17.29 15.50
N LYS A 264 -26.66 17.10 15.45
CA LYS A 264 -27.60 17.48 16.52
C LYS A 264 -27.87 16.34 17.50
N TYR A 265 -27.75 16.63 18.79
CA TYR A 265 -28.11 15.76 19.91
C TYR A 265 -29.44 16.21 20.52
N GLU A 266 -30.39 15.29 20.63
CA GLU A 266 -31.76 15.59 21.10
C GLU A 266 -31.87 15.56 22.62
N ASN A 267 -31.11 14.66 23.26
CA ASN A 267 -31.08 14.52 24.70
C ASN A 267 -29.93 15.35 25.28
N VAL A 268 -30.18 15.97 26.44
CA VAL A 268 -29.15 16.62 27.25
C VAL A 268 -28.37 15.53 27.99
N GLY A 269 -27.06 15.49 27.82
CA GLY A 269 -26.26 14.46 28.44
C GLY A 269 -24.87 14.31 27.85
N GLN A 270 -24.22 13.22 28.24
CA GLN A 270 -22.93 12.84 27.71
C GLN A 270 -23.13 11.81 26.61
N HIS A 271 -22.44 12.03 25.49
CA HIS A 271 -22.51 11.21 24.27
C HIS A 271 -21.10 10.78 23.86
N ILE A 272 -21.01 9.66 23.13
CA ILE A 272 -19.74 9.15 22.59
C ILE A 272 -19.82 9.19 21.07
N ALA A 273 -19.43 10.31 20.48
CA ALA A 273 -19.37 10.43 19.03
C ALA A 273 -18.26 9.52 18.49
N LYS A 274 -18.54 8.82 17.40
CA LYS A 274 -17.60 7.87 16.78
C LYS A 274 -17.47 8.13 15.29
N VAL A 275 -16.28 7.87 14.76
CA VAL A 275 -16.05 7.74 13.32
C VAL A 275 -15.46 6.37 13.05
N VAL A 276 -15.94 5.72 12.00
CA VAL A 276 -15.33 4.54 11.40
C VAL A 276 -14.81 4.95 10.02
N VAL A 277 -13.54 4.69 9.77
CA VAL A 277 -12.91 4.92 8.48
C VAL A 277 -12.50 3.59 7.91
N THR A 278 -12.91 3.32 6.67
CA THR A 278 -12.58 2.10 5.95
C THR A 278 -11.78 2.47 4.70
N VAL A 279 -10.75 1.69 4.41
CA VAL A 279 -10.00 1.69 3.14
C VAL A 279 -10.19 0.35 2.44
N PRO A 280 -10.06 0.28 1.11
CA PRO A 280 -9.90 -1.00 0.42
C PRO A 280 -8.81 -1.82 1.12
N THR A 281 -9.17 -3.03 1.53
CA THR A 281 -8.27 -3.92 2.28
C THR A 281 -7.05 -4.28 1.41
N LYS A 282 -5.84 -3.99 1.93
CA LYS A 282 -4.55 -4.57 1.51
C LYS A 282 -4.02 -5.43 2.69
N PRO A 283 -3.04 -6.32 2.57
CA PRO A 283 -2.65 -7.31 3.58
C PRO A 283 -1.57 -6.70 4.43
N GLY A 284 -1.56 -7.15 5.67
CA GLY A 284 -0.97 -6.37 6.74
C GLY A 284 -1.71 -5.06 7.05
N LEU A 285 -2.76 -4.66 6.32
CA LEU A 285 -3.66 -3.57 6.72
C LEU A 285 -4.88 -4.11 7.45
N LYS A 286 -5.12 -3.57 8.63
CA LYS A 286 -6.51 -3.49 9.10
C LYS A 286 -7.17 -2.38 8.30
N GLY A 287 -7.89 -2.76 7.24
CA GLY A 287 -8.59 -1.83 6.34
C GLY A 287 -9.73 -1.02 7.01
N GLU A 288 -9.85 -1.09 8.33
CA GLU A 288 -10.80 -0.33 9.12
C GLU A 288 -10.14 0.09 10.43
N ASP A 289 -10.36 1.35 10.81
CA ASP A 289 -10.03 1.89 12.13
C ASP A 289 -11.14 2.83 12.59
N SER A 290 -11.23 3.06 13.90
CA SER A 290 -12.24 3.91 14.48
C SER A 290 -11.70 4.79 15.61
N ALA A 291 -12.24 6.01 15.70
CA ALA A 291 -11.92 6.96 16.75
C ALA A 291 -13.20 7.45 17.41
N SER A 292 -13.13 7.68 18.72
CA SER A 292 -14.27 8.15 19.51
C SER A 292 -13.90 9.36 20.36
N ILE A 293 -14.84 10.28 20.53
CA ILE A 293 -14.69 11.46 21.37
C ILE A 293 -15.95 11.67 22.22
N ARG A 294 -15.75 12.06 23.48
CA ARG A 294 -16.87 12.43 24.36
C ARG A 294 -17.34 13.83 24.04
N VAL A 295 -18.64 13.99 23.84
CA VAL A 295 -19.29 15.31 23.75
C VAL A 295 -20.36 15.42 24.83
N ARG A 296 -20.64 16.64 25.28
CA ARG A 296 -21.67 16.92 26.27
C ARG A 296 -22.63 17.95 25.70
N SER A 297 -23.89 17.57 25.51
CA SER A 297 -24.96 18.48 25.13
C SER A 297 -25.56 19.12 26.38
N SER A 298 -25.85 20.42 26.34
CA SER A 298 -26.63 21.10 27.39
C SER A 298 -27.71 21.98 26.77
N ALA A 299 -28.84 22.09 27.47
CA ALA A 299 -29.88 23.03 27.10
C ALA A 299 -29.38 24.48 27.32
N PRO A 300 -29.78 25.44 26.46
CA PRO A 300 -29.54 26.84 26.75
C PRO A 300 -30.19 27.20 28.10
N PRO A 301 -29.57 28.06 28.91
CA PRO A 301 -30.16 28.51 30.17
C PRO A 301 -31.55 29.11 29.89
N PRO A 302 -32.54 28.91 30.78
CA PRO A 302 -33.84 29.53 30.62
C PRO A 302 -33.66 31.05 30.49
N SER A 303 -34.28 31.64 29.47
CA SER A 303 -34.27 33.09 29.29
C SER A 303 -34.87 33.73 30.54
N VAL A 304 -34.05 34.44 31.31
CA VAL A 304 -34.55 35.27 32.41
C VAL A 304 -35.38 36.39 31.74
N PRO A 305 -36.71 36.48 31.98
CA PRO A 305 -37.47 37.61 31.47
C PRO A 305 -36.86 38.90 32.05
N PRO A 306 -36.80 40.00 31.28
CA PRO A 306 -36.24 41.24 31.77
C PRO A 306 -36.93 41.62 33.08
N SER A 307 -36.16 41.70 34.16
CA SER A 307 -36.67 42.14 35.46
C SER A 307 -37.31 43.50 35.27
N ALA A 308 -38.61 43.62 35.58
CA ALA A 308 -39.26 44.92 35.65
C ALA A 308 -38.44 45.79 36.61
N SER A 309 -37.80 46.85 36.08
CA SER A 309 -37.11 47.84 36.89
C SER A 309 -38.09 48.37 37.94
N PRO A 310 -37.71 48.44 39.24
CA PRO A 310 -38.56 49.07 40.23
C PRO A 310 -38.77 50.54 39.82
N SER A 311 -40.02 50.91 39.58
CA SER A 311 -40.41 52.29 39.30
C SER A 311 -40.03 53.17 40.49
N ILE A 312 -39.06 54.06 40.30
CA ILE A 312 -38.72 55.10 41.28
C ILE A 312 -39.91 56.05 41.36
N PRO A 313 -40.58 56.22 42.52
CA PRO A 313 -41.63 57.23 42.65
C PRO A 313 -41.03 58.63 42.50
N PRO A 314 -41.74 59.57 41.85
CA PRO A 314 -41.22 60.91 41.62
C PRO A 314 -40.96 61.65 42.94
N PRO A 315 -39.94 62.52 43.01
CA PRO A 315 -39.61 63.26 44.22
C PRO A 315 -40.74 64.22 44.60
N SER A 316 -41.18 64.16 45.86
CA SER A 316 -42.09 65.13 46.45
C SER A 316 -41.34 66.45 46.72
N TRP A 317 -41.59 67.49 45.93
CA TRP A 317 -41.12 68.83 46.26
C TRP A 317 -42.02 69.42 47.35
N LYS A 318 -41.44 69.73 48.51
CA LYS A 318 -42.08 70.58 49.53
C LYS A 318 -42.03 72.02 49.05
N GLU A 319 -43.18 72.64 48.84
CA GLU A 319 -43.33 74.09 48.71
C GLU A 319 -42.80 74.77 49.99
N ILE A 320 -41.83 75.67 49.82
CA ILE A 320 -41.43 76.62 50.86
C ILE A 320 -42.31 77.86 50.64
N ALA A 321 -43.21 78.15 51.58
CA ALA A 321 -44.00 79.38 51.57
C ALA A 321 -43.13 80.60 51.90
N PRO A 322 -43.43 81.80 51.35
CA PRO A 322 -42.54 82.94 51.43
C PRO A 322 -42.74 83.83 52.67
N TRP A 323 -41.59 84.37 53.12
CA TRP A 323 -41.30 85.41 54.13
C TRP A 323 -41.36 85.01 55.61
#